data_AF-A0A7I7T806-F1
#
_entry.id   AF-A0A7I7T806-F1
#
_cell.length_a   1.000
_cell.length_b   1.000
_cell.length_c   1.000
_cell.angle_alpha   90.00
_cell.angle_beta   90.00
_cell.angle_gamma   90.00
#
_symmetry.space_group_name_H-M   'P 1'
#
loop_
_entity.id
_entity.type
_entity.pdbx_description
1 polymer ?
#
loop_
_entity_poly.entity_id
_entity_poly.type
_entity_poly.pdbx_seq_one_letter_code
_entity_poly.pdbx_strand_id
1 'polypeptide(L)'
;MVLEGSAAEDTLDSAAAIADWLRAHLRKGEGLTHPYARKLEIANYVPTHSLWTTWTEDRLLTFGAGLVAIRRPIRTASDGVKVELAGRSIIVAANRSAPGEGLPDAYLFQATPGRPADYTGDSPEVVIETIRGLLAPVPPPVADDRVQVGFPGREASATTYVGSWQWDIHGEARGTEFVNRAAAATLAAIEAVGKD
;
A
#
# COMPACT_ATOMS: atom_id res chain seq x y z
N MET A 1 1.57 -29.91 24.09
CA MET A 1 1.38 -29.72 22.64
C MET A 1 0.08 -28.93 22.47
N VAL A 2 0.16 -27.61 22.42
CA VAL A 2 -1.01 -26.75 22.24
C VAL A 2 -1.27 -26.71 20.74
N LEU A 3 -2.40 -27.25 20.32
CA LEU A 3 -2.92 -27.07 18.97
C LEU A 3 -3.38 -25.62 18.90
N GLU A 4 -2.57 -24.74 18.31
CA GLU A 4 -3.02 -23.40 17.94
C GLU A 4 -4.21 -23.56 16.99
N GLY A 5 -5.39 -23.20 17.48
CA GLY A 5 -6.60 -23.19 16.68
C GLY A 5 -6.39 -22.26 15.50
N SER A 6 -6.55 -22.79 14.30
CA SER A 6 -6.83 -22.00 13.11
C SER A 6 -7.97 -21.04 13.46
N ALA A 7 -7.67 -19.76 13.68
CA ALA A 7 -8.71 -18.74 13.71
C ALA A 7 -9.54 -18.91 12.43
N ALA A 8 -10.87 -18.93 12.56
CA ALA A 8 -11.73 -19.03 11.39
C ALA A 8 -11.46 -17.83 10.49
N GLU A 9 -11.08 -18.08 9.23
CA GLU A 9 -10.95 -17.04 8.21
C GLU A 9 -12.36 -16.53 7.83
N ASP A 10 -12.85 -15.54 8.58
CA ASP A 10 -14.13 -14.88 8.34
C ASP A 10 -14.06 -14.05 7.06
N THR A 11 -15.16 -14.05 6.29
CA THR A 11 -15.26 -13.25 5.07
C THR A 11 -15.69 -11.83 5.42
N LEU A 12 -15.01 -10.83 4.85
CA LEU A 12 -15.31 -9.42 5.01
C LEU A 12 -15.92 -8.90 3.70
N ASP A 13 -17.17 -8.44 3.74
CA ASP A 13 -17.99 -8.13 2.56
C ASP A 13 -18.25 -6.62 2.34
N SER A 14 -17.78 -5.78 3.26
CA SER A 14 -17.99 -4.33 3.20
C SER A 14 -16.72 -3.55 3.54
N ALA A 15 -16.65 -2.31 3.02
CA ALA A 15 -15.55 -1.40 3.29
C ALA A 15 -15.37 -1.14 4.80
N ALA A 16 -16.48 -0.99 5.53
CA ALA A 16 -16.47 -0.80 6.98
C ALA A 16 -15.93 -2.01 7.74
N ALA A 17 -16.38 -3.23 7.40
CA ALA A 17 -15.89 -4.44 8.04
C ALA A 17 -14.37 -4.63 7.83
N ILE A 18 -13.87 -4.32 6.63
CA ILE A 18 -12.44 -4.36 6.32
C ILE A 18 -11.68 -3.29 7.11
N ALA A 19 -12.19 -2.06 7.13
CA ALA A 19 -11.56 -0.95 7.84
C ALA A 19 -11.46 -1.23 9.34
N ASP A 20 -12.53 -1.71 9.96
CA ASP A 20 -12.57 -2.06 11.38
C ASP A 20 -11.64 -3.22 11.71
N TRP A 21 -11.60 -4.24 10.85
CA TRP A 21 -10.65 -5.35 11.01
C TRP A 21 -9.20 -4.86 10.95
N LEU A 22 -8.84 -4.10 9.93
CA LEU A 22 -7.48 -3.56 9.78
C LEU A 22 -7.09 -2.63 10.92
N ARG A 23 -8.03 -1.84 11.43
CA ARG A 23 -7.82 -0.95 12.59
C ARG A 23 -7.48 -1.74 13.85
N ALA A 24 -8.16 -2.86 14.08
CA ALA A 24 -7.90 -3.74 15.22
C ALA A 24 -6.64 -4.60 15.06
N HIS A 25 -6.17 -4.82 13.83
CA HIS A 25 -5.08 -5.75 13.48
C HIS A 25 -3.96 -5.06 12.69
N LEU A 26 -3.54 -3.87 13.15
CA LEU A 26 -2.41 -3.17 12.54
C LEU A 26 -1.14 -4.01 12.64
N ARG A 27 -0.48 -4.19 11.51
CA ARG A 27 0.86 -4.78 11.48
C ARG A 27 1.84 -3.80 12.13
N LYS A 28 2.82 -4.34 12.85
CA LYS A 28 3.90 -3.58 13.50
C LYS A 28 5.24 -3.91 12.86
N GLY A 29 6.10 -2.90 12.72
CA GLY A 29 7.50 -3.09 12.34
C GLY A 29 7.79 -3.21 10.84
N GLU A 30 6.79 -3.06 9.97
CA GLU A 30 6.94 -3.08 8.51
C GLU A 30 6.53 -1.74 7.84
N GLY A 31 6.93 -0.61 8.42
CA GLY A 31 6.72 0.71 7.83
C GLY A 31 7.76 1.11 6.78
N LEU A 32 7.62 2.32 6.25
CA LEU A 32 8.65 2.93 5.41
C LEU A 32 9.97 3.00 6.18
N THR A 33 11.06 2.54 5.57
CA THR A 33 12.37 2.47 6.24
C THR A 33 13.09 3.81 6.28
N HIS A 34 12.62 4.79 5.51
CA HIS A 34 13.11 6.17 5.55
C HIS A 34 11.97 7.20 5.64
N PRO A 35 12.21 8.32 6.34
CA PRO A 35 11.21 9.38 6.48
C PRO A 35 11.23 10.33 5.25
N TYR A 36 10.74 9.85 4.10
CA TYR A 36 10.81 10.59 2.83
C TYR A 36 10.13 11.95 2.89
N ALA A 37 8.88 12.01 3.38
CA ALA A 37 8.13 13.26 3.52
C ALA A 37 8.94 14.31 4.30
N ARG A 38 9.51 13.93 5.46
CA ARG A 38 10.34 14.82 6.28
C ARG A 38 11.62 15.27 5.56
N LYS A 39 12.27 14.40 4.79
CA LYS A 39 13.47 14.79 4.02
C LYS A 39 13.14 15.79 2.92
N LEU A 40 12.00 15.62 2.26
CA LEU A 40 11.52 16.52 1.22
C LEU A 40 11.10 17.87 1.81
N GLU A 41 10.42 17.88 2.95
CA GLU A 41 10.11 19.08 3.72
C GLU A 41 11.38 19.88 4.06
N ILE A 42 12.43 19.22 4.57
CA ILE A 42 13.74 19.85 4.86
C ILE A 42 14.39 20.41 3.59
N ALA A 43 14.17 19.77 2.44
CA ALA A 43 14.64 20.25 1.14
C ALA A 43 13.77 21.36 0.53
N ASN A 44 12.79 21.89 1.29
CA ASN A 44 11.79 22.87 0.84
C ASN A 44 10.95 22.40 -0.35
N TYR A 45 10.78 21.09 -0.48
CA TYR A 45 9.85 20.53 -1.46
C TYR A 45 8.46 20.49 -0.85
N VAL A 46 7.50 21.15 -1.50
CA VAL A 46 6.09 21.17 -1.08
C VAL A 46 5.26 20.47 -2.17
N PRO A 47 4.51 19.39 -1.83
CA PRO A 47 3.61 18.76 -2.80
C PRO A 47 2.58 19.78 -3.29
N THR A 48 2.26 19.72 -4.59
CA THR A 48 1.31 20.63 -5.25
C THR A 48 -0.01 19.95 -5.58
N HIS A 49 -0.02 18.63 -5.48
CA HIS A 49 -1.17 17.76 -5.67
C HIS A 49 -1.28 16.81 -4.47
N SER A 50 -2.44 16.19 -4.33
CA SER A 50 -2.65 15.11 -3.39
C SER A 50 -3.62 14.13 -3.99
N LEU A 51 -3.45 12.84 -3.68
CA LEU A 51 -4.52 11.87 -3.88
C LEU A 51 -5.68 12.11 -2.90
N TRP A 52 -5.46 12.89 -1.84
CA TRP A 52 -6.48 13.21 -0.86
C TRP A 52 -7.35 14.34 -1.40
N THR A 53 -8.54 13.98 -1.84
CA THR A 53 -9.58 14.93 -2.21
C THR A 53 -10.23 15.57 -0.98
N THR A 54 -10.24 14.86 0.16
CA THR A 54 -10.78 15.35 1.44
C THR A 54 -9.85 14.96 2.61
N TRP A 55 -9.24 15.94 3.29
CA TRP A 55 -8.32 15.73 4.43
C TRP A 55 -8.95 15.03 5.66
N THR A 56 -10.26 14.82 5.67
CA THR A 56 -11.04 14.28 6.80
C THR A 56 -11.50 12.82 6.60
N GLU A 57 -11.17 12.16 5.50
CA GLU A 57 -11.65 10.80 5.23
C GLU A 57 -10.79 9.73 5.91
N ASP A 58 -11.47 8.78 6.55
CA ASP A 58 -10.89 7.60 7.15
C ASP A 58 -10.24 6.73 6.06
N ARG A 59 -8.91 6.78 5.97
CA ARG A 59 -8.15 6.05 4.93
C ARG A 59 -8.36 4.55 4.96
N LEU A 60 -8.73 3.98 6.11
CA LEU A 60 -9.08 2.57 6.17
C LEU A 60 -10.41 2.28 5.46
N LEU A 61 -11.36 3.21 5.50
CA LEU A 61 -12.58 3.11 4.69
C LEU A 61 -12.28 3.26 3.20
N THR A 62 -11.42 4.21 2.80
CA THR A 62 -10.97 4.33 1.40
C THR A 62 -10.29 3.05 0.93
N PHE A 63 -9.40 2.50 1.77
CA PHE A 63 -8.71 1.27 1.47
C PHE A 63 -9.67 0.06 1.39
N GLY A 64 -10.58 -0.06 2.35
CA GLY A 64 -11.62 -1.09 2.36
C GLY A 64 -12.55 -1.00 1.15
N ALA A 65 -12.97 0.21 0.76
CA ALA A 65 -13.79 0.44 -0.43
C ALA A 65 -13.04 0.04 -1.71
N GLY A 66 -11.77 0.41 -1.81
CA GLY A 66 -10.88 0.01 -2.89
C GLY A 66 -10.76 -1.51 -3.01
N LEU A 67 -10.61 -2.23 -1.89
CA LEU A 67 -10.52 -3.68 -1.85
C LEU A 67 -11.84 -4.35 -2.28
N VAL A 68 -12.98 -3.88 -1.78
CA VAL A 68 -14.32 -4.36 -2.20
C VAL A 68 -14.51 -4.19 -3.70
N ALA A 69 -14.07 -3.05 -4.26
CA ALA A 69 -14.20 -2.76 -5.68
C ALA A 69 -13.42 -3.73 -6.60
N ILE A 70 -12.45 -4.49 -6.05
CA ILE A 70 -11.72 -5.55 -6.79
C ILE A 70 -12.65 -6.74 -7.09
N ARG A 71 -13.78 -6.88 -6.38
CA ARG A 71 -14.77 -7.97 -6.55
C ARG A 71 -14.13 -9.35 -6.43
N ARG A 72 -13.35 -9.51 -5.37
CA ARG A 72 -12.68 -10.75 -4.97
C ARG A 72 -12.98 -11.05 -3.52
N PRO A 73 -13.01 -12.34 -3.11
CA PRO A 73 -13.20 -12.67 -1.70
C PRO A 73 -12.08 -12.09 -0.85
N ILE A 74 -12.48 -11.45 0.27
CA ILE A 74 -11.58 -10.89 1.26
C ILE A 74 -11.84 -11.62 2.58
N ARG A 75 -10.79 -12.12 3.20
CA ARG A 75 -10.86 -12.87 4.45
C ARG A 75 -9.99 -12.24 5.52
N THR A 76 -10.33 -12.47 6.78
CA THR A 76 -9.49 -12.08 7.90
C THR A 76 -8.14 -12.80 7.84
N ALA A 77 -7.09 -12.10 8.28
CA ALA A 77 -5.77 -12.65 8.57
C ALA A 77 -5.28 -12.05 9.89
N SER A 78 -4.28 -12.67 10.52
CA SER A 78 -3.79 -12.29 11.85
C SER A 78 -3.33 -10.84 11.97
N ASP A 79 -2.78 -10.27 10.90
CA ASP A 79 -2.18 -8.94 10.87
C ASP A 79 -2.48 -8.19 9.56
N GLY A 80 -3.71 -8.39 9.06
CA GLY A 80 -4.18 -7.80 7.81
C GLY A 80 -5.43 -8.50 7.30
N VAL A 81 -5.64 -8.42 5.99
CA VAL A 81 -6.67 -9.19 5.28
C VAL A 81 -6.04 -9.95 4.12
N LYS A 82 -6.60 -11.12 3.85
CA LYS A 82 -6.24 -11.97 2.72
C LYS A 82 -7.18 -11.69 1.56
N VAL A 83 -6.63 -11.45 0.38
CA VAL A 83 -7.42 -11.27 -0.85
C VAL A 83 -7.18 -12.46 -1.77
N GLU A 84 -8.26 -13.14 -2.16
CA GLU A 84 -8.20 -14.30 -3.04
C GLU A 84 -8.29 -13.87 -4.51
N LEU A 85 -7.19 -13.97 -5.23
CA LEU A 85 -7.11 -13.70 -6.67
C LEU A 85 -7.15 -15.01 -7.46
N ALA A 86 -7.29 -14.92 -8.78
CA ALA A 86 -7.28 -16.10 -9.63
C ALA A 86 -5.92 -16.82 -9.53
N GLY A 87 -5.91 -17.99 -8.89
CA GLY A 87 -4.72 -18.83 -8.75
C GLY A 87 -3.69 -18.38 -7.70
N ARG A 88 -3.97 -17.35 -6.89
CA ARG A 88 -3.08 -16.93 -5.80
C ARG A 88 -3.82 -16.16 -4.70
N SER A 89 -3.32 -16.27 -3.48
CA SER A 89 -3.74 -15.43 -2.35
C SER A 89 -2.65 -14.40 -2.04
N ILE A 90 -3.07 -13.19 -1.70
CA ILE A 90 -2.18 -12.12 -1.24
C ILE A 90 -2.59 -11.67 0.16
N ILE A 91 -1.67 -11.04 0.89
CA ILE A 91 -1.98 -10.35 2.14
C ILE A 91 -1.83 -8.85 1.92
N VAL A 92 -2.78 -8.09 2.42
CA VAL A 92 -2.69 -6.64 2.52
C VAL A 92 -2.90 -6.23 3.97
N ALA A 93 -2.15 -5.23 4.41
CA ALA A 93 -2.19 -4.79 5.80
C ALA A 93 -2.10 -3.27 5.89
N ALA A 94 -2.44 -2.75 7.06
CA ALA A 94 -2.17 -1.39 7.44
C ALA A 94 -1.20 -1.41 8.62
N ASN A 95 -0.31 -0.43 8.67
CA ASN A 95 0.69 -0.27 9.72
C ASN A 95 0.62 1.15 10.28
N ARG A 96 1.07 1.28 11.52
CA ARG A 96 1.35 2.55 12.16
C ARG A 96 2.76 2.48 12.75
N SER A 97 3.67 3.25 12.15
CA SER A 97 5.04 3.38 12.64
C SER A 97 5.20 4.50 13.68
N ALA A 98 4.28 5.48 13.69
CA ALA A 98 4.24 6.51 14.72
C ALA A 98 3.87 5.94 16.11
N PRO A 99 4.57 6.35 17.20
CA PRO A 99 4.17 5.99 18.55
C PRO A 99 2.77 6.50 18.93
N GLY A 100 2.06 5.75 19.77
CA GLY A 100 0.74 6.10 20.31
C GLY A 100 -0.44 5.72 19.43
N GLU A 101 -1.65 5.98 19.94
CA GLU A 101 -2.92 5.72 19.25
C GLU A 101 -3.09 6.62 18.01
N GLY A 102 -3.75 6.12 16.98
CA GLY A 102 -4.14 6.90 15.81
C GLY A 102 -4.29 6.09 14.53
N LEU A 103 -4.58 6.79 13.43
CA LEU A 103 -4.80 6.18 12.11
C LEU A 103 -3.52 5.55 11.53
N PRO A 104 -3.62 4.57 10.63
CA PRO A 104 -2.45 4.03 9.94
C PRO A 104 -1.69 5.10 9.15
N ASP A 105 -0.37 4.95 9.08
CA ASP A 105 0.54 5.81 8.31
C ASP A 105 1.17 5.07 7.12
N ALA A 106 0.96 3.76 7.01
CA ALA A 106 1.43 2.95 5.90
C ALA A 106 0.48 1.79 5.57
N TYR A 107 0.50 1.37 4.31
CA TYR A 107 -0.28 0.29 3.72
C TYR A 107 0.67 -0.67 3.01
N LEU A 108 0.41 -1.96 3.18
CA LEU A 108 1.33 -3.02 2.79
C LEU A 108 0.67 -3.97 1.83
N PHE A 109 1.49 -4.51 0.94
CA PHE A 109 1.11 -5.54 0.00
C PHE A 109 2.15 -6.67 0.04
N GLN A 110 1.67 -7.90 0.23
CA GLN A 110 2.45 -9.14 0.19
C GLN A 110 1.85 -10.07 -0.84
N ALA A 111 2.59 -10.27 -1.93
CA ALA A 111 2.20 -11.16 -2.99
C ALA A 111 2.35 -12.64 -2.59
N THR A 112 3.22 -12.94 -1.62
CA THR A 112 3.43 -14.27 -1.04
C THR A 112 3.33 -14.19 0.50
N PRO A 113 2.34 -14.82 1.13
CA PRO A 113 2.21 -14.84 2.60
C PRO A 113 3.48 -15.36 3.30
N GLY A 114 3.82 -14.78 4.46
CA GLY A 114 4.98 -15.18 5.25
C GLY A 114 6.33 -14.61 4.78
N ARG A 115 6.34 -13.71 3.79
CA ARG A 115 7.54 -12.95 3.37
C ARG A 115 7.38 -11.46 3.70
N PRO A 116 8.47 -10.68 3.81
CA PRO A 116 8.37 -9.24 3.98
C PRO A 116 7.52 -8.57 2.89
N ALA A 117 6.85 -7.47 3.20
CA ALA A 117 5.96 -6.79 2.26
C ALA A 117 6.64 -6.38 0.95
N ASP A 118 6.13 -6.88 -0.18
CA ASP A 118 6.64 -6.59 -1.52
C ASP A 118 6.51 -5.10 -1.87
N TYR A 119 5.53 -4.42 -1.27
CA TYR A 119 5.39 -2.98 -1.28
C TYR A 119 4.86 -2.46 0.06
N THR A 120 5.38 -1.33 0.53
CA THR A 120 4.87 -0.54 1.65
C THR A 120 4.80 0.92 1.22
N GLY A 121 3.68 1.60 1.43
CA GLY A 121 3.56 3.04 1.12
C GLY A 121 2.47 3.75 1.91
N ASP A 122 2.45 5.07 1.86
CA ASP A 122 1.51 5.93 2.61
C ASP A 122 0.12 6.10 1.97
N SER A 123 -0.03 5.62 0.73
CA SER A 123 -1.19 5.84 -0.12
C SER A 123 -1.91 4.52 -0.40
N PRO A 124 -3.14 4.29 0.14
CA PRO A 124 -3.88 3.06 -0.09
C PRO A 124 -4.23 2.85 -1.57
N GLU A 125 -4.44 3.92 -2.33
CA GLU A 125 -4.78 3.89 -3.76
C GLU A 125 -3.71 3.15 -4.56
N VAL A 126 -2.42 3.36 -4.25
CA VAL A 126 -1.30 2.70 -4.92
C VAL A 126 -1.30 1.20 -4.63
N VAL A 127 -1.66 0.79 -3.41
CA VAL A 127 -1.82 -0.64 -3.07
C VAL A 127 -2.97 -1.24 -3.87
N ILE A 128 -4.12 -0.55 -3.96
CA ILE A 128 -5.27 -1.01 -4.73
C ILE A 128 -4.94 -1.17 -6.22
N GLU A 129 -4.30 -0.19 -6.83
CA GLU A 129 -3.89 -0.27 -8.24
C GLU A 129 -2.84 -1.38 -8.48
N THR A 130 -1.93 -1.58 -7.53
CA THR A 130 -0.98 -2.70 -7.58
C THR A 130 -1.71 -4.05 -7.62
N ILE A 131 -2.76 -4.23 -6.80
CA ILE A 131 -3.55 -5.47 -6.77
C ILE A 131 -4.34 -5.64 -8.06
N ARG A 132 -4.97 -4.57 -8.57
CA ARG A 132 -5.72 -4.58 -9.84
C ARG A 132 -4.83 -5.04 -11.01
N GLY A 133 -3.57 -4.60 -11.04
CA GLY A 133 -2.59 -4.97 -12.05
C GLY A 133 -1.88 -6.31 -11.80
N LEU A 134 -2.08 -6.97 -10.66
CA LEU A 134 -1.20 -8.07 -10.23
C LEU A 134 -1.25 -9.31 -11.14
N LEU A 135 -2.41 -9.62 -11.71
CA LEU A 135 -2.59 -10.76 -12.61
C LEU A 135 -2.15 -10.46 -14.04
N ALA A 136 -1.93 -9.19 -14.37
CA ALA A 136 -1.38 -8.81 -15.67
C ALA A 136 0.14 -9.08 -15.72
N PRO A 137 0.72 -9.19 -16.93
CA PRO A 137 2.17 -9.17 -17.10
C PRO A 137 2.82 -7.99 -16.37
N VAL A 138 4.04 -8.19 -15.91
CA VAL A 138 4.80 -7.12 -15.23
C VAL A 138 4.91 -5.93 -16.18
N PRO A 139 4.50 -4.72 -15.78
CA PRO A 139 4.59 -3.55 -16.63
C PRO A 139 6.06 -3.20 -16.93
N PRO A 140 6.33 -2.54 -18.07
CA PRO A 140 7.65 -1.98 -18.32
C PRO A 140 7.96 -0.86 -17.29
N PRO A 141 9.24 -0.45 -17.16
CA PRO A 141 9.60 0.71 -16.37
C PRO A 141 8.81 1.96 -16.81
N VAL A 142 8.28 2.70 -15.85
CA VAL A 142 7.54 3.94 -16.10
C VAL A 142 8.53 5.06 -16.41
N ALA A 143 8.32 5.76 -17.53
CA ALA A 143 9.06 6.94 -17.94
C ALA A 143 8.12 8.16 -17.95
N ASP A 144 7.68 8.58 -16.76
CA ASP A 144 6.80 9.73 -16.55
C ASP A 144 7.36 10.58 -15.41
N ASP A 145 7.52 11.89 -15.64
CA ASP A 145 8.14 12.82 -14.68
C ASP A 145 7.33 12.99 -13.38
N ARG A 146 6.06 12.56 -13.36
CA ARG A 146 5.25 12.53 -12.14
C ARG A 146 5.63 11.39 -11.21
N VAL A 147 6.33 10.36 -11.69
CA VAL A 147 6.73 9.19 -10.91
C VAL A 147 8.25 9.15 -10.72
N GLN A 148 8.69 8.98 -9.48
CA GLN A 148 10.08 8.85 -9.11
C GLN A 148 10.38 7.41 -8.68
N VAL A 149 11.40 6.81 -9.29
CA VAL A 149 11.97 5.53 -8.89
C VAL A 149 13.40 5.74 -8.39
N GLY A 150 13.66 5.34 -7.16
CA GLY A 150 14.90 5.65 -6.44
C GLY A 150 14.84 6.99 -5.71
N PHE A 151 15.72 7.16 -4.72
CA PHE A 151 15.80 8.38 -3.91
C PHE A 151 17.26 8.84 -3.79
N PRO A 152 17.57 10.13 -4.01
CA PRO A 152 18.94 10.62 -3.91
C PRO A 152 19.62 10.30 -2.58
N GLY A 153 20.85 9.81 -2.63
CA GLY A 153 21.63 9.43 -1.44
C GLY A 153 21.17 8.12 -0.78
N ARG A 154 20.33 7.32 -1.45
CA ARG A 154 19.99 5.96 -1.03
C ARG A 154 20.59 4.97 -2.03
N GLU A 155 21.70 4.35 -1.63
CA GLU A 155 22.32 3.27 -2.39
C GLU A 155 21.52 1.96 -2.27
N ALA A 156 21.94 0.94 -3.02
CA ALA A 156 21.30 -0.37 -3.12
C ALA A 156 20.84 -0.90 -1.75
N SER A 157 19.53 -0.89 -1.56
CA SER A 157 18.88 -1.36 -0.34
C SER A 157 17.95 -2.54 -0.67
N ALA A 158 17.46 -3.24 0.35
CA ALA A 158 16.47 -4.31 0.16
C ALA A 158 15.14 -3.81 -0.46
N THR A 159 14.91 -2.49 -0.44
CA THR A 159 13.78 -1.83 -1.10
C THR A 159 14.24 -0.64 -1.96
N THR A 160 13.42 -0.27 -2.93
CA THR A 160 13.64 0.91 -3.77
C THR A 160 12.49 1.87 -3.55
N TYR A 161 12.79 3.16 -3.37
CA TYR A 161 11.75 4.18 -3.29
C TYR A 161 10.96 4.22 -4.61
N VAL A 162 9.64 4.26 -4.50
CA VAL A 162 8.72 4.46 -5.62
C VAL A 162 7.62 5.38 -5.14
N GLY A 163 7.38 6.48 -5.84
CA GLY A 163 6.34 7.41 -5.45
C GLY A 163 6.31 8.66 -6.31
N SER A 164 5.73 9.72 -5.77
CA SER A 164 5.64 11.01 -6.42
C SER A 164 5.76 12.11 -5.39
N TRP A 165 6.81 12.93 -5.49
CA TRP A 165 6.97 14.06 -4.57
C TRP A 165 5.88 15.10 -4.82
N GLN A 166 5.54 15.33 -6.09
CA GLN A 166 4.54 16.34 -6.50
C GLN A 166 3.15 16.05 -5.94
N TRP A 167 2.86 14.76 -5.66
CA TRP A 167 1.56 14.26 -5.21
C TRP A 167 1.53 13.77 -3.76
N ASP A 168 2.62 13.95 -3.01
CA ASP A 168 2.78 13.46 -1.63
C ASP A 168 2.57 11.94 -1.51
N ILE A 169 3.15 11.19 -2.45
CA ILE A 169 3.07 9.71 -2.48
C ILE A 169 4.46 9.15 -2.16
N HIS A 170 4.56 8.35 -1.10
CA HIS A 170 5.81 7.72 -0.69
C HIS A 170 5.65 6.23 -0.45
N GLY A 171 6.42 5.45 -1.22
CA GLY A 171 6.43 4.00 -1.16
C GLY A 171 7.82 3.39 -1.29
N GLU A 172 7.92 2.13 -0.89
CA GLU A 172 9.09 1.28 -1.01
C GLU A 172 8.68 -0.08 -1.57
N ALA A 173 9.29 -0.48 -2.67
CA ALA A 173 9.04 -1.76 -3.32
C ALA A 173 10.27 -2.68 -3.28
N ARG A 174 10.07 -4.00 -3.24
CA ARG A 174 11.14 -4.99 -3.24
C ARG A 174 11.27 -5.71 -4.57
N GLY A 175 12.46 -5.63 -5.17
CA GLY A 175 12.77 -6.29 -6.43
C GLY A 175 12.12 -5.63 -7.65
N THR A 176 12.70 -5.88 -8.82
CA THR A 176 12.35 -5.17 -10.07
C THR A 176 10.88 -5.30 -10.45
N GLU A 177 10.27 -6.47 -10.22
CA GLU A 177 8.83 -6.66 -10.51
C GLU A 177 7.96 -5.67 -9.75
N PHE A 178 8.10 -5.62 -8.43
CA PHE A 178 7.24 -4.78 -7.60
C PHE A 178 7.62 -3.30 -7.68
N VAL A 179 8.86 -2.97 -8.03
CA VAL A 179 9.24 -1.60 -8.41
C VAL A 179 8.45 -1.14 -9.63
N ASN A 180 8.42 -1.95 -10.70
CA ASN A 180 7.68 -1.58 -11.90
C ASN A 180 6.17 -1.54 -11.66
N ARG A 181 5.62 -2.50 -10.91
CA ARG A 181 4.19 -2.53 -10.56
C ARG A 181 3.79 -1.32 -9.70
N ALA A 182 4.57 -0.99 -8.67
CA ALA A 182 4.31 0.17 -7.82
C ALA A 182 4.40 1.49 -8.60
N ALA A 183 5.34 1.60 -9.55
CA ALA A 183 5.49 2.79 -10.38
C ALA A 183 4.28 2.96 -11.31
N ALA A 184 3.85 1.88 -11.96
CA ALA A 184 2.65 1.87 -12.79
C ALA A 184 1.38 2.16 -11.97
N ALA A 185 1.28 1.59 -10.78
CA ALA A 185 0.16 1.83 -9.85
C ALA A 185 0.12 3.29 -9.36
N THR A 186 1.28 3.89 -9.07
CA THR A 186 1.40 5.31 -8.71
C THR A 186 0.89 6.19 -9.84
N LEU A 187 1.33 5.92 -11.07
CA LEU A 187 0.87 6.65 -12.25
C LEU A 187 -0.65 6.51 -12.45
N ALA A 188 -1.17 5.29 -12.34
CA ALA A 188 -2.60 5.02 -12.49
C ALA A 188 -3.44 5.73 -11.43
N ALA A 189 -2.99 5.77 -10.17
CA ALA A 189 -3.67 6.50 -9.09
C ALA A 189 -3.71 8.02 -9.38
N ILE A 190 -2.59 8.58 -9.84
CA ILE A 190 -2.51 9.99 -10.26
C ILE A 190 -3.46 10.28 -11.43
N GLU A 191 -3.50 9.41 -12.43
CA GLU A 191 -4.37 9.57 -13.60
C GLU A 191 -5.85 9.40 -13.29
N ALA A 192 -6.20 8.63 -12.26
CA ALA A 192 -7.57 8.47 -11.80
C ALA A 192 -8.14 9.80 -11.25
N VAL A 193 -7.34 10.54 -10.48
CA VAL A 193 -7.74 11.85 -9.93
C VAL A 193 -7.94 12.90 -11.01
N GLY A 194 -7.14 12.87 -12.09
CA GLY A 194 -7.25 13.84 -13.19
C GLY A 194 -8.43 13.64 -14.15
N LYS A 195 -9.28 12.63 -13.92
CA LYS A 195 -10.43 12.29 -14.77
C LYS A 195 -11.79 12.62 -14.15
N ASP A 196 -11.79 13.07 -12.89
CA ASP A 196 -12.98 13.59 -12.18
C ASP A 196 -13.06 15.13 -12.31
#